data_AF-A0A8W8K3V7-F1
#
_entry.id   AF-A0A8W8K3V7-F1
#
_cell.length_a   1.000
_cell.length_b   1.000
_cell.length_c   1.000
_cell.angle_alpha   90.00
_cell.angle_beta   90.00
_cell.angle_gamma   90.00
#
_symmetry.space_group_name_H-M   'P 1'
#
loop_
_entity.id
_entity.type
_entity.pdbx_description
1 polymer ?
#
loop_
_entity_poly.entity_id
_entity_poly.type
_entity_poly.pdbx_seq_one_letter_code
_entity_poly.pdbx_strand_id
1 'polypeptide(L)'
;LFEPYIKDLKYFVTAEGIVTDACPVVIQELCHFSYHESNGMNVLRGLRGAWEKNGKSFRLASPSTKYFVEKCTESEIPRAINNFFQTHRCTAVCEKWLVPNQKQGAPAAMDISTSGACGPVMELPPSYSYIVESH
;
A
#
# COMPACT_ATOMS: atom_id res chain seq x y z
N LEU A 1 -2.82 -24.19 -6.58
CA LEU A 1 -3.11 -22.95 -7.34
C LEU A 1 -2.30 -23.01 -8.63
N PHE A 2 -2.92 -22.78 -9.79
CA PHE A 2 -2.24 -22.72 -11.07
C PHE A 2 -2.47 -21.33 -11.68
N GLU A 3 -1.39 -20.65 -12.06
CA GLU A 3 -1.41 -19.32 -12.67
C GLU A 3 -0.60 -19.35 -13.97
N PRO A 4 -0.92 -18.51 -14.98
CA PRO A 4 -0.15 -18.49 -16.21
C PRO A 4 1.30 -18.03 -15.99
N TYR A 5 2.22 -18.67 -16.70
CA TYR A 5 3.65 -18.42 -16.59
C TYR A 5 4.02 -16.96 -16.91
N ILE A 6 4.88 -16.39 -16.07
CA ILE A 6 5.46 -15.05 -16.24
C ILE A 6 6.93 -15.22 -16.58
N LYS A 7 7.33 -14.79 -17.78
CA LYS A 7 8.74 -14.79 -18.19
C LYS A 7 9.49 -13.64 -17.50
N ASP A 8 10.78 -13.85 -17.20
CA ASP A 8 11.68 -12.83 -16.64
C ASP A 8 11.18 -12.22 -15.31
N LEU A 9 10.52 -13.05 -14.49
CA LEU A 9 9.98 -12.67 -13.19
C LEU A 9 11.09 -12.18 -12.25
N LYS A 10 10.93 -10.97 -11.73
CA LYS A 10 11.87 -10.35 -10.78
C LYS A 10 11.13 -9.82 -9.56
N TYR A 11 11.86 -9.66 -8.46
CA TYR A 11 11.38 -8.90 -7.33
C TYR A 11 11.44 -7.41 -7.61
N PHE A 12 10.33 -6.71 -7.36
CA PHE A 12 10.26 -5.26 -7.33
C PHE A 12 10.37 -4.74 -5.88
N VAL A 13 9.60 -5.33 -4.98
CA VAL A 13 9.70 -5.07 -3.54
C VAL A 13 9.83 -6.41 -2.82
N THR A 14 10.86 -6.59 -2.00
CA THR A 14 11.09 -7.85 -1.28
C THR A 14 10.02 -8.09 -0.20
N ALA A 15 9.96 -9.29 0.38
CA ALA A 15 9.02 -9.59 1.46
C ALA A 15 9.28 -8.75 2.73
N GLU A 16 10.53 -8.30 2.89
CA GLU A 16 11.02 -7.44 3.95
C GLU A 16 10.79 -5.95 3.65
N GLY A 17 10.14 -5.61 2.53
CA GLY A 17 9.81 -4.24 2.15
C GLY A 17 10.91 -3.48 1.41
N ILE A 18 12.01 -4.12 1.00
CA ILE A 18 13.12 -3.43 0.33
C ILE A 18 12.77 -3.21 -1.14
N VAL A 19 12.86 -1.96 -1.61
CA VAL A 19 12.75 -1.62 -3.04
C VAL A 19 14.03 -2.06 -3.76
N THR A 20 13.89 -2.87 -4.82
CA THR A 20 15.04 -3.34 -5.61
C THR A 20 15.37 -2.37 -6.76
N ASP A 21 16.58 -2.47 -7.31
CA ASP A 21 16.98 -1.69 -8.49
C ASP A 21 16.14 -2.00 -9.74
N ALA A 22 15.49 -3.17 -9.77
CA ALA A 22 14.60 -3.57 -10.85
C ALA A 22 13.20 -2.95 -10.73
N CYS A 23 12.89 -2.27 -9.61
CA CYS A 23 11.57 -1.74 -9.30
C CYS A 23 11.28 -0.43 -10.04
N PRO A 24 10.37 -0.43 -11.03
CA PRO A 24 9.99 0.79 -11.73
C PRO A 24 9.29 1.77 -10.79
N VAL A 25 9.48 3.07 -11.04
CA VAL A 25 8.95 4.16 -10.20
C VAL A 25 7.43 4.00 -9.95
N VAL A 26 6.65 3.71 -10.99
CA VAL A 26 5.19 3.53 -10.89
C VAL A 26 4.79 2.38 -9.96
N ILE A 27 5.61 1.33 -9.85
CA ILE A 27 5.36 0.22 -8.92
C ILE A 27 5.69 0.64 -7.49
N GLN A 28 6.72 1.47 -7.29
CA GLN A 28 7.00 2.04 -5.97
C GLN A 28 5.87 2.96 -5.51
N GLU A 29 5.35 3.80 -6.41
CA GLU A 29 4.18 4.64 -6.18
C GLU A 29 2.97 3.78 -5.80
N LEU A 30 2.68 2.70 -6.51
CA LEU A 30 1.61 1.75 -6.14
C LEU A 30 1.80 1.18 -4.72
N CYS A 31 3.02 0.80 -4.36
CA CYS A 31 3.32 0.31 -3.02
C CYS A 31 3.07 1.39 -1.95
N HIS A 32 3.52 2.62 -2.18
CA HIS A 32 3.28 3.73 -1.28
C HIS A 32 1.78 4.07 -1.19
N PHE A 33 1.04 4.07 -2.31
CA PHE A 33 -0.40 4.23 -2.32
C PHE A 33 -1.10 3.23 -1.39
N SER A 34 -0.70 1.96 -1.42
CA SER A 34 -1.29 0.93 -0.55
C SER A 34 -1.09 1.18 0.96
N TYR A 35 -0.04 1.92 1.32
CA TYR A 35 0.16 2.38 2.69
C TYR A 35 -0.87 3.42 3.10
N HIS A 36 -1.18 4.36 2.22
CA HIS A 36 -2.24 5.33 2.46
C HIS A 36 -3.62 4.68 2.52
N GLU A 37 -3.96 3.84 1.55
CA GLU A 37 -5.25 3.15 1.49
C GLU A 37 -5.51 2.25 2.71
N SER A 38 -4.43 1.74 3.33
CA SER A 38 -4.52 0.93 4.53
C SER A 38 -4.44 1.72 5.84
N ASN A 39 -4.53 3.07 5.79
CA ASN A 39 -4.33 3.96 6.93
C ASN A 39 -3.02 3.68 7.69
N GLY A 40 -1.95 3.44 6.94
CA GLY A 40 -0.62 3.16 7.46
C GLY A 40 -0.42 1.77 8.04
N MET A 41 -1.39 0.86 7.88
CA MET A 41 -1.32 -0.49 8.46
C MET A 41 -0.65 -1.52 7.57
N ASN A 42 -0.36 -1.23 6.31
CA ASN A 42 0.23 -2.19 5.37
C ASN A 42 1.08 -1.48 4.32
N VAL A 43 1.96 -2.22 3.66
CA VAL A 43 2.54 -1.82 2.38
C VAL A 43 2.55 -3.05 1.49
N LEU A 44 2.17 -2.90 0.22
CA LEU A 44 2.33 -3.98 -0.76
C LEU A 44 3.80 -4.33 -0.88
N ARG A 45 4.14 -5.57 -0.52
CA ARG A 45 5.51 -6.07 -0.49
C ARG A 45 5.56 -7.51 -0.97
N GLY A 46 6.76 -8.10 -1.05
CA GLY A 46 6.95 -9.40 -1.70
C GLY A 46 6.55 -9.38 -3.19
N LEU A 47 6.36 -8.19 -3.76
CA LEU A 47 5.77 -7.98 -5.06
C LEU A 47 6.78 -8.35 -6.14
N ARG A 48 6.42 -9.37 -6.92
CA ARG A 48 7.19 -9.81 -8.08
C ARG A 48 6.44 -9.46 -9.35
N GLY A 49 7.17 -9.31 -10.45
CA GLY A 49 6.55 -9.10 -11.73
C GLY A 49 7.54 -9.07 -12.88
N ALA A 50 6.98 -8.82 -14.06
CA ALA A 50 7.73 -8.59 -15.27
C ALA A 50 7.02 -7.55 -16.14
N TRP A 51 7.79 -6.91 -17.01
CA TRP A 51 7.22 -6.11 -18.09
C TRP A 51 6.51 -7.01 -19.09
N GLU A 52 5.34 -6.58 -19.53
CA GLU A 52 4.60 -7.17 -20.63
C GLU A 52 4.33 -6.15 -21.72
N LYS A 53 3.84 -6.63 -22.88
CA LYS A 53 3.40 -5.79 -24.01
C LYS A 53 4.46 -4.77 -24.43
N ASN A 54 5.71 -5.22 -24.55
CA ASN A 54 6.87 -4.39 -24.91
C ASN A 54 7.08 -3.18 -24.00
N GLY A 55 6.92 -3.37 -22.67
CA GLY A 55 7.19 -2.33 -21.69
C GLY A 55 6.02 -1.36 -21.47
N LYS A 56 4.79 -1.74 -21.83
CA LYS A 56 3.60 -0.90 -21.64
C LYS A 56 2.77 -1.27 -20.42
N SER A 57 2.94 -2.48 -19.91
CA SER A 57 2.20 -2.96 -18.74
C SER A 57 3.08 -3.86 -17.89
N PHE A 58 2.64 -4.10 -16.66
CA PHE A 58 3.24 -5.07 -15.76
C PHE A 58 2.30 -6.23 -15.55
N ARG A 59 2.88 -7.41 -15.44
CA ARG A 59 2.21 -8.53 -14.81
C ARG A 59 2.83 -8.75 -13.44
N LEU A 60 1.99 -8.68 -12.42
CA LEU A 60 2.39 -8.77 -11.02
C LEU A 60 1.94 -10.11 -10.44
N ALA A 61 2.72 -10.63 -9.51
CA ALA A 61 2.45 -11.90 -8.84
C ALA A 61 2.92 -11.88 -7.40
N SER A 62 2.31 -12.76 -6.62
CA SER A 62 2.71 -13.14 -5.26
C SER A 62 2.92 -11.99 -4.27
N PRO A 63 2.02 -10.99 -4.17
CA PRO A 63 2.17 -9.99 -3.12
C PRO A 63 2.05 -10.64 -1.73
N SER A 64 2.95 -10.26 -0.84
CA SER A 64 2.82 -10.45 0.61
C SER A 64 2.08 -9.24 1.17
N THR A 65 0.95 -9.47 1.81
CA THR A 65 0.14 -8.41 2.42
C THR A 65 -0.37 -8.88 3.78
N LYS A 66 -0.73 -7.96 4.66
CA LYS A 66 -1.36 -8.30 5.96
C LYS A 66 -2.63 -9.14 5.84
N TYR A 67 -3.26 -9.14 4.67
CA TYR A 67 -4.49 -9.90 4.40
C TYR A 67 -4.22 -11.36 3.98
N PHE A 68 -2.94 -11.74 3.82
CA PHE A 68 -2.48 -13.11 3.57
C PHE A 68 -1.57 -13.53 4.74
N VAL A 69 -2.20 -13.96 5.84
CA VAL A 69 -1.51 -14.28 7.11
C VAL A 69 -0.48 -15.39 6.93
N GLU A 70 -0.71 -16.31 6.00
CA GLU A 70 0.23 -17.37 5.63
C GLU A 70 1.51 -16.87 4.94
N LYS A 71 1.52 -15.59 4.51
CA LYS A 71 2.64 -14.94 3.82
C LYS A 71 3.24 -13.77 4.59
N CYS A 72 2.69 -13.44 5.76
CA CYS A 72 3.00 -12.23 6.49
C CYS A 72 2.59 -12.38 7.96
N THR A 73 3.57 -12.49 8.86
CA THR A 73 3.28 -12.37 10.29
C THR A 73 3.08 -10.90 10.67
N GLU A 74 2.22 -10.62 11.64
CA GLU A 74 1.89 -9.24 12.04
C GLU A 74 3.12 -8.45 12.49
N SER A 75 4.07 -9.11 13.15
CA SER A 75 5.31 -8.51 13.64
C SER A 75 6.26 -8.07 12.52
N GLU A 76 6.12 -8.62 11.31
CA GLU A 76 6.94 -8.25 10.15
C GLU A 76 6.45 -6.99 9.46
N ILE A 77 5.18 -6.62 9.65
CA ILE A 77 4.56 -5.50 8.94
C ILE A 77 5.25 -4.17 9.28
N PRO A 78 5.46 -3.79 10.57
CA PRO A 78 6.09 -2.52 10.89
C PRO A 78 7.52 -2.43 10.36
N ARG A 79 8.28 -3.53 10.44
CA ARG A 79 9.64 -3.61 9.91
C ARG A 79 9.67 -3.42 8.40
N ALA A 80 8.75 -4.05 7.68
CA ALA A 80 8.70 -3.93 6.24
C ALA A 80 8.25 -2.54 5.76
N ILE A 81 7.31 -1.92 6.47
CA ILE A 81 6.92 -0.52 6.22
C ILE A 81 8.14 0.39 6.40
N ASN A 82 8.88 0.25 7.50
CA ASN A 82 10.08 1.04 7.75
C ASN A 82 11.14 0.83 6.64
N ASN A 83 11.43 -0.42 6.28
CA ASN A 83 12.40 -0.72 5.21
C ASN A 83 11.98 -0.15 3.85
N PHE A 84 10.68 -0.17 3.54
CA PHE A 84 10.15 0.43 2.33
C PHE A 84 10.44 1.92 2.29
N PHE A 85 10.08 2.67 3.33
CA PHE A 85 10.32 4.11 3.35
C PHE A 85 11.79 4.52 3.48
N GLN A 86 12.68 3.61 3.91
CA GLN A 86 14.14 3.84 3.86
C GLN A 86 14.73 3.69 2.46
N THR A 87 14.06 2.95 1.57
CA THR A 87 14.58 2.62 0.23
C THR A 87 13.76 3.24 -0.90
N HIS A 88 12.52 3.64 -0.63
CA HIS A 88 11.66 4.39 -1.53
C HIS A 88 12.02 5.87 -1.53
N ARG A 89 12.01 6.48 -2.72
CA ARG A 89 12.05 7.93 -2.89
C ARG A 89 10.70 8.42 -3.37
N CYS A 90 10.05 9.28 -2.59
CA CYS A 90 8.79 9.89 -2.98
C CYS A 90 8.92 10.64 -4.30
N THR A 91 7.86 10.60 -5.09
CA THR A 91 7.70 11.38 -6.31
C THR A 91 6.63 12.44 -6.11
N ALA A 92 6.48 13.33 -7.10
CA ALA A 92 5.37 14.29 -7.13
C ALA A 92 3.98 13.63 -7.16
N VAL A 93 3.88 12.33 -7.50
CA VAL A 93 2.62 11.57 -7.39
C VAL A 93 2.36 11.23 -5.92
N CYS A 94 3.39 10.74 -5.21
CA CYS A 94 3.29 10.39 -3.80
C CYS A 94 2.87 11.58 -2.92
N GLU A 95 3.37 12.78 -3.23
CA GLU A 95 3.09 14.01 -2.47
C GLU A 95 1.62 14.44 -2.53
N LYS A 96 0.84 13.93 -3.48
CA LYS A 96 -0.59 14.23 -3.61
C LYS A 96 -1.44 13.43 -2.62
N TRP A 97 -0.89 12.39 -2.01
CA TRP A 97 -1.65 11.55 -1.08
C TRP A 97 -1.64 12.14 0.33
N LEU A 98 -2.82 12.13 0.95
CA LEU A 98 -2.99 12.62 2.31
C LEU A 98 -2.24 11.72 3.29
N VAL A 99 -1.49 12.32 4.20
CA VAL A 99 -0.81 11.59 5.28
C VAL A 99 -1.84 10.79 6.07
N PRO A 100 -1.63 9.49 6.34
CA PRO A 100 -2.59 8.70 7.10
C PRO A 100 -2.79 9.32 8.48
N ASN A 101 -4.04 9.62 8.84
CA ASN A 101 -4.36 10.10 10.18
C ASN A 101 -4.01 8.98 11.17
N GLN A 102 -3.06 9.22 12.08
CA GLN A 102 -2.72 8.32 13.20
C GLN A 102 -3.84 8.17 14.25
N LYS A 103 -5.10 8.35 13.88
CA LYS A 103 -6.25 8.20 14.79
C LYS A 103 -6.91 6.85 14.58
N GLN A 104 -6.32 5.81 15.17
CA GLN A 104 -7.03 4.67 15.75
C GLN A 104 -6.03 3.72 16.43
N GLY A 105 -5.96 3.78 17.76
CA GLY A 105 -5.10 2.87 18.53
C GLY A 105 -4.77 3.28 19.97
N ALA A 106 -5.74 3.73 20.76
CA ALA A 106 -5.65 3.66 22.22
C ALA A 106 -6.99 3.17 22.77
N PRO A 107 -7.07 2.01 23.45
CA PRO A 107 -8.18 1.72 24.31
C PRO A 107 -7.91 2.47 25.62
N ALA A 108 -8.27 3.75 25.67
CA ALA A 108 -8.36 4.44 26.95
C ALA A 108 -9.77 4.20 27.51
N ALA A 109 -9.80 3.79 28.77
CA ALA A 109 -10.98 3.47 29.54
C ALA A 109 -12.07 4.56 29.47
N MET A 110 -13.30 4.12 29.76
CA MET A 110 -14.48 4.95 29.95
C MET A 110 -14.18 6.22 30.75
N ASP A 111 -14.64 7.37 30.26
CA ASP A 111 -15.29 8.34 31.14
C ASP A 111 -16.36 9.12 30.37
N ILE A 112 -17.56 9.04 30.94
CA ILE A 112 -18.74 9.86 30.62
C ILE A 112 -18.44 11.28 31.10
N SER A 113 -18.53 12.28 30.21
CA SER A 113 -19.28 13.54 30.45
C SER A 113 -18.96 14.66 29.43
N THR A 114 -20.04 15.31 28.98
CA THR A 114 -20.17 16.72 28.55
C THR A 114 -19.55 17.26 27.24
N SER A 115 -20.48 17.59 26.33
CA SER A 115 -20.62 18.85 25.56
C SER A 115 -19.45 19.42 24.74
N GLY A 116 -19.66 19.60 23.43
CA GLY A 116 -18.87 20.54 22.62
C GLY A 116 -19.09 20.36 21.12
N ALA A 117 -19.59 21.39 20.45
CA ALA A 117 -20.06 21.38 19.06
C ALA A 117 -18.95 21.32 17.98
N CYS A 118 -19.42 21.00 16.76
CA CYS A 118 -18.93 21.43 15.44
C CYS A 118 -17.61 20.87 14.88
N GLY A 119 -17.75 19.96 13.91
CA GLY A 119 -16.80 19.74 12.81
C GLY A 119 -17.58 19.27 11.58
N PRO A 120 -17.17 19.60 10.34
CA PRO A 120 -17.93 19.26 9.15
C PRO A 120 -17.95 17.73 9.00
N VAL A 121 -19.13 17.19 8.69
CA VAL A 121 -19.27 15.81 8.24
C VAL A 121 -18.49 15.72 6.93
N MET A 122 -17.29 15.17 6.96
CA MET A 122 -16.48 14.99 5.75
C MET A 122 -17.17 13.95 4.87
N GLU A 123 -17.55 14.38 3.66
CA GLU A 123 -17.94 13.47 2.59
C GLU A 123 -16.79 12.49 2.33
N LEU A 124 -17.14 11.20 2.36
CA LEU A 124 -16.23 10.12 1.96
C LEU A 124 -15.75 10.39 0.53
N PRO A 125 -14.45 10.19 0.23
CA PRO A 125 -13.98 10.25 -1.15
C PRO A 125 -14.76 9.23 -1.99
N PRO A 126 -15.07 9.55 -3.26
CA PRO A 126 -15.86 8.67 -4.11
C PRO A 126 -15.17 7.31 -4.22
N SER A 127 -15.95 6.25 -4.03
CA SER A 127 -15.48 4.88 -4.12
C SER A 127 -14.88 4.60 -5.50
N TYR A 128 -13.90 3.69 -5.56
CA TYR A 128 -13.16 3.28 -6.77
C TYR A 128 -14.06 2.99 -7.99
N SER A 129 -15.30 2.57 -7.77
CA SER A 129 -16.33 2.39 -8.81
C SER A 129 -16.62 3.65 -9.64
N TYR A 130 -16.43 4.85 -9.10
CA TYR A 130 -16.69 6.11 -9.80
C TYR A 130 -15.59 6.50 -10.81
N ILE A 131 -14.36 6.03 -10.59
CA ILE A 131 -13.20 6.35 -11.44
C ILE A 131 -13.24 5.55 -12.75
N VAL A 132 -13.93 4.40 -12.76
CA VAL A 132 -13.99 3.51 -13.93
C VAL A 132 -15.11 3.92 -14.89
N GLU A 133 -16.15 4.62 -14.43
CA GLU A 133 -17.30 5.02 -15.27
C GLU A 133 -17.10 6.35 -16.03
N SER A 134 -15.97 7.03 -15.82
CA SER A 134 -15.67 8.34 -16.43
C SER A 134 -14.64 8.29 -17.56
N HIS A 135 -14.32 7.09 -18.10
CA HIS A 135 -13.45 6.90 -19.26
C HIS A 135 -14.05 5.96 -20.31
#